data_AF-A0A954UZX7-F1
#
_entry.id   AF-A0A954UZX7-F1
#
_cell.length_a   1.000
_cell.length_b   1.000
_cell.length_c   1.000
_cell.angle_alpha   90.00
_cell.angle_beta   90.00
_cell.angle_gamma   90.00
#
_symmetry.space_group_name_H-M   'P 1'
#
loop_
_entity.id
_entity.type
_entity.pdbx_description
1 polymer ?
#
loop_
_entity_poly.entity_id
_entity_poly.type
_entity_poly.pdbx_seq_one_letter_code
_entity_poly.pdbx_strand_id
1 'polypeptide(L)'
;LPTYTDVRRITNFQRFDGFGEPSYAGNNSSMSDELKPTQWYWVRRDDGSIAPYRFHQSKTDSRGRLLGEFFVGSFIRTFPMSAVVGEAEMPSQQ
;
A
#
# COMPACT_ATOMS: atom_id res chain seq x y z
N LEU A 1 -26.16 -6.27 -16.30
CA LEU A 1 -25.12 -5.31 -16.68
C LEU A 1 -25.78 -3.96 -17.00
N PRO A 2 -25.50 -2.93 -16.19
CA PRO A 2 -25.25 -1.59 -16.72
C PRO A 2 -23.93 -1.03 -16.10
N THR A 3 -22.90 -0.75 -16.90
CA THR A 3 -22.50 0.56 -17.46
C THR A 3 -22.52 1.75 -16.50
N TYR A 4 -21.30 2.11 -16.06
CA TYR A 4 -20.68 3.43 -16.07
C TYR A 4 -21.56 4.67 -15.76
N THR A 5 -21.34 5.21 -14.56
CA THR A 5 -21.84 6.50 -14.04
C THR A 5 -20.75 6.99 -13.06
N ASP A 6 -20.26 8.22 -13.02
CA ASP A 6 -20.41 9.44 -13.79
C ASP A 6 -19.20 10.30 -13.40
N VAL A 7 -18.50 10.85 -14.38
CA VAL A 7 -17.29 11.69 -14.20
C VAL A 7 -17.68 13.11 -14.54
N ARG A 8 -18.03 13.96 -13.56
CA ARG A 8 -18.12 15.42 -13.76
C ARG A 8 -17.84 16.23 -12.50
N ARG A 9 -16.67 16.89 -12.47
CA ARG A 9 -16.48 18.36 -12.41
C ARG A 9 -14.98 18.67 -12.28
N ILE A 10 -14.24 18.93 -13.38
CA ILE A 10 -13.86 20.25 -13.95
C ILE A 10 -13.69 21.31 -12.82
N THR A 11 -12.61 22.08 -12.62
CA THR A 11 -11.52 22.60 -13.47
C THR A 11 -10.53 23.28 -12.51
N ASN A 12 -9.21 23.24 -12.75
CA ASN A 12 -8.43 24.47 -12.62
C ASN A 12 -7.21 24.40 -13.55
N PHE A 13 -7.35 25.08 -14.69
CA PHE A 13 -6.25 25.36 -15.61
C PHE A 13 -5.38 26.45 -14.97
N GLN A 14 -4.11 26.13 -14.70
CA GLN A 14 -3.06 27.14 -14.71
C GLN A 14 -2.02 26.77 -15.77
N ARG A 15 -2.10 27.55 -16.86
CA ARG A 15 -1.12 27.86 -17.89
C ARG A 15 0.34 27.65 -17.44
N PHE A 16 1.11 26.88 -18.19
CA PHE A 16 2.54 27.13 -18.41
C PHE A 16 2.88 26.78 -19.86
N ASP A 17 3.16 27.82 -20.65
CA ASP A 17 3.88 27.74 -21.92
C ASP A 17 5.33 27.31 -21.63
N GLY A 18 5.82 26.25 -22.29
CA GLY A 18 7.23 25.85 -22.15
C GLY A 18 7.51 24.50 -22.79
N PHE A 19 8.20 24.54 -23.92
CA PHE A 19 8.66 23.38 -24.70
C PHE A 19 9.59 22.48 -23.88
N GLY A 20 9.30 21.18 -23.80
CA GLY A 20 10.16 20.16 -23.23
C GLY A 20 9.46 18.80 -23.22
N GLU A 21 10.11 17.79 -23.78
CA GLU A 21 9.68 16.40 -24.01
C GLU A 21 8.73 15.80 -22.95
N PRO A 22 7.71 15.01 -23.35
CA PRO A 22 7.00 14.16 -22.40
C PRO A 22 7.92 13.01 -22.00
N SER A 23 8.73 13.20 -20.96
CA SER A 23 9.30 12.07 -20.25
C SER A 23 8.11 11.27 -19.72
N TYR A 24 7.88 10.09 -20.29
CA TYR A 24 7.03 9.07 -19.72
C TYR A 24 7.61 8.68 -18.35
N ALA A 25 7.34 9.49 -17.33
CA ALA A 25 7.42 9.07 -15.95
C ALA A 25 6.27 8.10 -15.75
N GLY A 26 6.52 6.85 -16.15
CA GLY A 26 5.69 5.72 -15.75
C GLY A 26 5.55 5.80 -14.25
N ASN A 27 4.34 6.15 -13.80
CA ASN A 27 3.89 5.96 -12.44
C ASN A 27 3.94 4.45 -12.17
N ASN A 28 5.13 3.95 -11.84
CA ASN A 28 5.31 2.68 -11.17
C ASN A 28 4.67 2.87 -9.79
N SER A 29 3.39 2.50 -9.72
CA SER A 29 2.68 2.02 -8.55
C SER A 29 3.45 2.21 -7.25
N SER A 30 3.37 3.41 -6.69
CA SER A 30 3.83 3.68 -5.33
C SER A 30 2.83 3.08 -4.35
N MET A 31 2.73 1.75 -4.34
CA MET A 31 2.09 0.96 -3.29
C MET A 31 2.90 1.01 -1.96
N SER A 32 3.74 2.03 -1.83
CA SER A 32 4.22 2.60 -0.56
C SER A 32 3.17 3.56 0.02
N ASP A 33 1.90 3.46 -0.40
CA ASP A 33 0.76 3.98 0.35
C ASP A 33 0.93 3.51 1.80
N GLU A 34 1.19 4.49 2.65
CA GLU A 34 1.53 4.35 4.06
C GLU A 34 0.57 3.37 4.73
N LEU A 35 1.08 2.19 5.12
CA LEU A 35 0.24 1.18 5.78
C LEU A 35 -0.37 1.81 7.03
N LYS A 36 -1.68 1.66 7.19
CA LYS A 36 -2.42 2.30 8.27
C LYS A 36 -2.24 1.48 9.55
N PRO A 37 -1.79 2.11 10.66
CA PRO A 37 -1.73 1.42 11.95
C PRO A 37 -3.06 0.77 12.25
N THR A 38 -3.03 -0.41 12.87
CA THR A 38 -4.20 -1.19 13.28
C THR A 38 -5.05 -1.82 12.17
N GLN A 39 -4.75 -1.55 10.89
CA GLN A 39 -5.37 -2.20 9.74
C GLN A 39 -4.80 -3.60 9.51
N TRP A 40 -5.59 -4.50 8.93
CA TRP A 40 -5.16 -5.85 8.57
C TRP A 40 -4.65 -5.90 7.13
N TYR A 41 -3.59 -6.68 6.92
CA TYR A 41 -2.97 -6.88 5.62
C TYR A 41 -2.63 -8.34 5.39
N TRP A 42 -2.74 -8.79 4.14
CA TRP A 42 -2.24 -10.07 3.70
C TRP A 42 -0.72 -10.01 3.55
N VAL A 43 0.00 -10.78 4.37
CA VAL A 43 1.46 -10.82 4.36
C VAL A 43 1.93 -12.19 3.88
N ARG A 44 2.84 -12.19 2.91
CA ARG A 44 3.49 -13.39 2.40
C ARG A 44 4.65 -13.78 3.31
N ARG A 45 4.69 -15.05 3.70
CA ARG A 45 5.73 -15.64 4.56
C ARG A 45 6.80 -16.34 3.73
N ASP A 46 7.94 -16.65 4.38
CA ASP A 46 9.08 -17.33 3.75
C ASP A 46 8.73 -18.74 3.23
N ASP A 47 7.76 -19.42 3.85
CA ASP A 47 7.23 -20.72 3.39
C ASP A 47 6.29 -20.60 2.18
N GLY A 48 6.07 -19.38 1.69
CA GLY A 48 5.21 -19.09 0.53
C GLY A 48 3.72 -18.96 0.87
N SER A 49 3.31 -19.31 2.09
CA SER A 49 1.96 -19.08 2.57
C SER A 49 1.65 -17.59 2.77
N ILE A 50 0.36 -17.25 2.77
CA ILE A 50 -0.12 -15.89 3.00
C ILE A 50 -1.02 -15.93 4.24
N ALA A 51 -0.81 -15.00 5.16
CA ALA A 51 -1.59 -14.90 6.39
C ALA A 51 -2.01 -13.45 6.66
N PRO A 52 -3.18 -13.22 7.28
CA PRO A 52 -3.62 -11.89 7.63
C PRO A 52 -2.94 -11.46 8.93
N TYR A 53 -2.25 -10.32 8.91
CA TYR A 53 -1.64 -9.74 10.11
C TYR A 53 -2.03 -8.28 10.27
N ARG A 54 -2.15 -7.86 11.53
CA ARG A 54 -2.47 -6.47 11.87
C ARG A 54 -1.19 -5.65 11.86
N PHE A 55 -1.19 -4.56 11.12
CA PHE A 55 -0.04 -3.65 11.05
C PHE A 55 0.10 -2.86 12.34
N HIS A 56 1.35 -2.75 12.81
CA HIS A 56 1.74 -1.97 13.98
C HIS A 56 2.34 -0.63 13.55
N GLN A 57 3.51 -0.67 12.91
CA GLN A 57 4.24 0.52 12.46
C GLN A 57 5.27 0.17 11.39
N SER A 58 5.73 1.17 10.65
CA SER A 58 6.86 1.05 9.74
C SER A 58 8.18 1.33 10.47
N LYS A 59 9.24 0.68 10.02
CA LYS A 59 10.59 0.82 10.57
C LYS A 59 11.61 0.76 9.45
N THR A 60 12.66 1.56 9.55
CA THR A 60 13.80 1.49 8.65
C THR A 60 14.94 0.73 9.31
N ASP A 61 15.48 -0.27 8.62
CA ASP A 61 16.67 -1.00 9.07
C ASP A 61 17.94 -0.14 8.88
N SER A 62 19.02 -0.53 9.56
CA SER A 62 20.39 -0.01 9.40
C SER A 62 20.91 0.05 7.95
N ARG A 63 20.31 -0.74 7.05
CA ARG A 63 20.60 -0.76 5.60
C ARG A 63 19.69 0.15 4.77
N GLY A 64 18.86 0.99 5.39
CA GLY A 64 17.91 1.87 4.71
C GLY A 64 16.69 1.15 4.12
N ARG A 65 16.46 -0.13 4.46
CA ARG A 65 15.31 -0.89 3.95
C ARG A 65 14.07 -0.62 4.78
N LEU A 66 12.95 -0.36 4.12
CA LEU A 66 11.66 -0.18 4.78
C LEU A 66 11.05 -1.54 5.15
N LEU A 67 10.75 -1.71 6.42
CA LEU A 67 10.18 -2.90 7.02
C LEU A 67 8.87 -2.52 7.74
N GLY A 68 7.91 -3.45 7.76
CA GLY A 68 6.69 -3.32 8.54
C GLY A 68 6.73 -4.24 9.75
N GLU A 69 6.32 -3.71 10.90
CA GLU A 69 6.04 -4.49 12.10
C GLU A 69 4.57 -4.90 12.11
N PHE A 70 4.32 -6.18 12.34
CA PHE A 70 2.99 -6.77 12.33
C PHE A 70 2.76 -7.62 13.58
N PHE A 71 1.53 -7.60 14.09
CA PHE A 71 1.09 -8.49 15.16
C PHE A 71 0.81 -9.89 14.60
N VAL A 72 1.58 -10.86 15.07
CA VAL A 72 1.43 -12.29 14.78
C VAL A 72 1.08 -12.99 16.09
N GLY A 73 -0.23 -13.17 16.33
CA GLY A 73 -0.73 -13.59 17.64
C GLY A 73 -0.38 -12.54 18.71
N SER A 74 0.40 -12.95 19.72
CA SER A 74 0.84 -12.08 20.82
C SER A 74 2.21 -11.41 20.62
N PHE A 75 2.87 -11.64 19.47
CA PHE A 75 4.22 -11.16 19.21
C PHE A 75 4.27 -10.19 18.03
N ILE A 76 5.25 -9.29 18.03
CA ILE A 76 5.57 -8.44 16.89
C ILE A 76 6.60 -9.17 16.02
N ARG A 77 6.32 -9.28 14.73
CA ARG A 77 7.29 -9.73 13.72
C ARG A 77 7.48 -8.68 12.64
N THR A 78 8.68 -8.65 12.10
CA THR A 78 9.08 -7.70 11.06
C THR A 78 9.07 -8.40 9.71
N PHE A 79 8.41 -7.79 8.73
CA PHE A 79 8.37 -8.27 7.35
C PHE A 79 8.83 -7.14 6.41
N PRO A 80 9.49 -7.44 5.28
CA PRO A 80 9.76 -6.42 4.29
C PRO A 80 8.44 -5.87 3.75
N MET A 81 8.36 -4.56 3.46
CA MET A 81 7.12 -3.99 2.90
C MET A 81 6.71 -4.66 1.59
N SER A 82 7.67 -5.19 0.83
CA SER A 82 7.41 -5.98 -0.39
C SER A 82 6.70 -7.32 -0.15
N ALA A 83 6.62 -7.80 1.11
CA ALA A 83 5.86 -9.01 1.45
C ALA A 83 4.37 -8.71 1.68
N VAL A 84 3.97 -7.44 1.76
CA VAL A 84 2.57 -7.05 1.86
C VAL A 84 1.92 -7.18 0.50
N VAL A 85 0.91 -8.03 0.40
CA VAL A 85 0.20 -8.32 -0.85
C VAL A 85 -0.96 -7.33 -1.04
N GLY A 86 -1.60 -6.91 0.05
CA GLY A 86 -2.71 -5.96 0.03
C GLY A 86 -3.46 -5.91 1.36
N GLU A 87 -4.49 -5.08 1.41
CA GLU A 87 -5.39 -4.98 2.56
C GLU A 87 -6.17 -6.29 2.76
N ALA A 88 -6.30 -6.70 4.01
CA ALA A 88 -7.13 -7.82 4.41
C ALA A 88 -8.37 -7.28 5.13
N GLU A 89 -9.54 -7.72 4.68
CA GLU A 89 -10.79 -7.51 5.40
C GLU A 89 -11.02 -8.72 6.30
N MET A 90 -10.90 -8.54 7.60
CA MET A 90 -11.33 -9.56 8.57
C MET A 90 -12.81 -9.35 8.86
N PRO A 91 -13.63 -10.43 8.90
CA PRO A 91 -15.02 -10.30 9.30
C PRO A 91 -15.04 -9.80 10.74
N SER A 92 -15.59 -8.61 10.95
CA SER A 92 -16.00 -8.17 12.28
C SER A 92 -17.05 -9.18 12.76
N GLN A 93 -16.78 -9.84 13.89
CA GLN A 93 -17.80 -10.62 14.58
C GLN A 93 -18.99 -9.68 14.83
N GLN A 94 -20.06 -9.87 14.06
CA GLN A 94 -21.38 -9.30 14.35
C GLN A 94 -21.92 -9.91 15.63
#